data_AF-A0A928DGY0-F1
#
_entry.id   AF-A0A928DGY0-F1
#
_cell.length_a   1.000
_cell.length_b   1.000
_cell.length_c   1.000
_cell.angle_alpha   90.00
_cell.angle_beta   90.00
_cell.angle_gamma   90.00
#
_symmetry.space_group_name_H-M   'P 1'
#
loop_
_entity.id
_entity.type
_entity.pdbx_description
1 polymer ?
#
loop_
_entity_poly.entity_id
_entity_poly.type
_entity_poly.pdbx_seq_one_letter_code
_entity_poly.pdbx_strand_id
1 'polypeptide(L)'
;MNKNIDKNNKSSVSVFFGLARRECNEHGNWSFRIVWINVLLWLVSLAVIAYLTLSVVIFCFFKYFRDYADISFVDAMKVPFARAEHREKMGEYNIKCAKEFLKEGKVREAYASLVAGCARSPKNLEGVKMLSEFYLVLFKRPDRAIETLERSLTYAVNDVHYIRLYMKVLMDQTEDARLISVGEKLLKLPTLTNNDVKMYLAMALSTVYAYHGNYEKSKEFIIKFKLEKTLPGILRLSKNQWELGNRNEAIQILADNINFPQNKEAIYALLVNYYIAMKDFETARKYSMLRSLENPFSMEQRMEYLTLLKRSGDIEGVKRDMEIFFNNYQDDNRSMLYLANFAADIGDLKFMRRIYDLALRKDFTIAPYCLLLLETTIIQGDYKAAVAFVEDIMKTKPKWKDRHEDVILCLRAVAYYAVGNSNMADILVNDILKRNTISAKVMIATARMFDKLNAHQISLQILDRACSLYPKHQLALTRLIQAELKIGISTNLHTNVSKLLKMRRPPRELIAEARVNICSDKFVFASERANIIKEIDYLMNNKDGKAFSDSADSVDHDRLIDADLNF
;
A
#
# COMPACT_ATOMS: atom_id res chain seq x y z
N MET A 1 -11.44 104.21 -35.23
CA MET A 1 -12.02 103.20 -34.33
C MET A 1 -12.11 101.90 -35.14
N ASN A 2 -11.15 101.00 -34.91
CA ASN A 2 -10.91 99.78 -35.71
C ASN A 2 -12.08 98.78 -35.59
N LYS A 3 -12.56 98.30 -36.74
CA LYS A 3 -13.11 96.95 -36.86
C LYS A 3 -12.61 96.34 -38.17
N ASN A 4 -11.53 95.57 -38.04
CA ASN A 4 -11.10 94.60 -39.04
C ASN A 4 -12.22 93.59 -39.25
N ILE A 5 -12.65 93.45 -40.50
CA ILE A 5 -13.51 92.34 -40.93
C ILE A 5 -12.59 91.31 -41.57
N ASP A 6 -12.57 90.13 -40.95
CA ASP A 6 -11.76 88.96 -41.30
C ASP A 6 -11.91 88.53 -42.77
N LYS A 7 -10.78 88.49 -43.47
CA LYS A 7 -10.59 87.71 -44.70
C LYS A 7 -9.85 86.42 -44.36
N ASN A 8 -10.57 85.30 -44.32
CA ASN A 8 -10.16 83.94 -44.72
C ASN A 8 -10.99 82.89 -43.98
N ASN A 9 -12.21 82.64 -44.45
CA ASN A 9 -12.92 81.41 -44.07
C ASN A 9 -12.60 80.32 -45.10
N LYS A 10 -11.48 79.61 -44.91
CA LYS A 10 -11.30 78.28 -45.51
C LYS A 10 -12.35 77.37 -44.86
N SER A 11 -13.43 77.08 -45.57
CA SER A 11 -14.49 76.17 -45.13
C SER A 11 -13.97 74.72 -45.18
N SER A 12 -13.11 74.36 -44.23
CA SER A 12 -12.72 72.97 -44.03
C SER A 12 -13.87 72.23 -43.34
N VAL A 13 -14.57 71.37 -44.08
CA VAL A 13 -15.62 70.52 -43.51
C VAL A 13 -15.02 69.16 -43.20
N SER A 14 -15.19 68.68 -41.97
CA SER A 14 -14.80 67.33 -41.58
C SER A 14 -15.74 66.31 -42.24
N VAL A 15 -15.18 65.28 -42.85
CA VAL A 15 -15.92 64.19 -43.52
C VAL A 15 -15.42 62.86 -42.94
N PHE A 16 -16.26 61.82 -42.98
CA PHE A 16 -15.96 60.49 -42.40
C PHE A 16 -15.60 60.54 -40.91
N PHE A 17 -16.48 61.10 -40.07
CA PHE A 17 -16.25 61.20 -38.62
C PHE A 17 -14.90 61.87 -38.25
N GLY A 18 -14.42 62.81 -39.08
CA GLY A 18 -13.17 63.53 -38.86
C GLY A 18 -11.91 62.83 -39.36
N LEU A 19 -12.02 61.68 -40.04
CA LEU A 19 -10.88 60.94 -40.62
C LEU A 19 -10.27 61.65 -41.83
N ALA A 20 -11.07 62.44 -42.55
CA ALA A 20 -10.60 63.28 -43.65
C ALA A 20 -11.16 64.70 -43.52
N ARG A 21 -10.38 65.69 -43.93
CA ARG A 21 -10.87 67.06 -44.16
C ARG A 21 -11.04 67.28 -45.64
N ARG A 22 -12.18 67.87 -46.00
CA ARG A 22 -12.45 68.35 -47.35
C ARG A 22 -11.98 69.81 -47.40
N GLU A 23 -10.91 70.06 -48.14
CA GLU A 23 -10.35 71.40 -48.33
C GLU A 23 -10.61 71.85 -49.77
N CYS A 24 -11.08 73.09 -49.93
CA CYS A 24 -11.26 73.70 -51.25
C CYS A 24 -9.95 74.42 -51.62
N ASN A 25 -9.31 74.00 -52.71
CA ASN A 25 -8.11 74.68 -53.22
C ASN A 25 -8.51 75.95 -53.99
N GLU A 26 -7.56 76.87 -54.17
CA GLU A 26 -7.79 78.21 -54.77
C GLU A 26 -8.36 78.19 -56.21
N HIS A 27 -8.39 77.04 -56.86
CA HIS A 27 -8.98 76.81 -58.20
C HIS A 27 -10.39 76.18 -58.18
N GLY A 28 -11.06 76.07 -57.03
CA GLY A 28 -12.43 75.54 -56.92
C GLY A 28 -12.54 74.00 -56.95
N ASN A 29 -11.42 73.28 -57.02
CA ASN A 29 -11.38 71.82 -56.94
C ASN A 29 -11.29 71.35 -55.48
N TRP A 30 -12.10 70.34 -55.15
CA TRP A 30 -12.15 69.74 -53.83
C TRP A 30 -11.05 68.69 -53.66
N SER A 31 -10.22 68.81 -52.62
CA SER A 31 -9.22 67.81 -52.27
C SER A 31 -9.50 67.20 -50.89
N PHE A 32 -9.18 65.91 -50.74
CA PHE A 32 -9.32 65.19 -49.47
C PHE A 32 -7.95 65.04 -48.82
N ARG A 33 -7.80 65.54 -47.59
CA ARG A 33 -6.59 65.34 -46.78
C ARG A 33 -6.90 64.41 -45.62
N ILE A 34 -6.22 63.27 -45.58
CA ILE A 34 -6.35 62.29 -44.49
C ILE A 34 -5.66 62.85 -43.24
N VAL A 35 -6.37 62.84 -42.12
CA VAL A 35 -5.83 63.24 -40.82
C VAL A 35 -5.33 61.99 -40.11
N TRP A 36 -4.07 61.62 -40.32
CA TRP A 36 -3.46 60.38 -39.81
C TRP A 36 -3.57 60.21 -38.28
N ILE A 37 -3.57 61.32 -37.52
CA ILE A 37 -3.80 61.28 -36.06
C ILE A 37 -5.20 60.76 -35.73
N ASN A 38 -6.24 61.18 -36.47
CA ASN A 38 -7.62 60.74 -36.24
C ASN A 38 -7.82 59.30 -36.70
N VAL A 39 -7.14 58.87 -37.77
CA VAL A 39 -7.10 57.48 -38.21
C VAL A 39 -6.46 56.59 -37.14
N LEU A 40 -5.35 57.03 -36.54
CA LEU A 40 -4.67 56.30 -35.47
C LEU A 40 -5.52 56.24 -34.19
N LEU A 41 -6.20 57.33 -33.82
CA LEU A 41 -7.15 57.34 -32.70
C LEU A 41 -8.32 56.38 -32.93
N TRP A 42 -8.85 56.32 -34.16
CA TRP A 42 -9.89 55.36 -34.53
C TRP A 42 -9.40 53.92 -34.52
N LEU A 43 -8.17 53.64 -34.98
CA LEU A 43 -7.59 52.30 -34.90
C LEU A 43 -7.37 51.86 -33.46
N VAL A 44 -6.89 52.76 -32.59
CA VAL A 44 -6.72 52.49 -31.16
C VAL A 44 -8.07 52.27 -30.48
N SER A 45 -9.08 53.10 -30.77
CA SER A 45 -10.41 52.93 -30.18
C SER A 45 -11.05 51.60 -30.62
N LEU A 46 -10.92 51.24 -31.90
CA LEU A 46 -11.44 49.99 -32.44
C LEU A 46 -10.69 48.78 -31.87
N ALA A 47 -9.37 48.88 -31.65
CA ALA A 47 -8.60 47.85 -30.96
C ALA A 47 -9.02 47.67 -29.49
N VAL A 48 -9.29 48.76 -28.76
CA VAL A 48 -9.79 48.71 -27.38
C VAL A 48 -11.19 48.09 -27.33
N ILE A 49 -12.08 48.48 -28.25
CA ILE A 49 -13.43 47.91 -28.34
C ILE A 49 -13.35 46.41 -28.68
N ALA A 50 -12.53 46.02 -29.65
CA ALA A 50 -12.32 44.61 -30.02
C ALA A 50 -11.75 43.79 -28.86
N TYR A 51 -10.86 44.37 -28.05
CA TYR A 51 -10.31 43.72 -26.88
C TYR A 51 -11.34 43.54 -25.76
N LEU A 52 -12.18 44.55 -25.51
CA LEU A 52 -13.26 44.47 -24.54
C LEU A 52 -14.32 43.46 -24.95
N THR A 53 -14.73 43.44 -26.23
CA THR A 53 -15.69 42.45 -26.74
C THR A 53 -15.13 41.03 -26.65
N LEU A 54 -13.85 40.82 -27.01
CA LEU A 54 -13.17 39.54 -26.82
C LEU A 54 -13.16 39.11 -25.35
N SER A 55 -12.89 40.04 -24.43
CA SER A 55 -12.86 39.76 -22.98
C SER A 55 -14.24 39.38 -22.44
N VAL A 56 -15.32 40.01 -22.93
CA VAL A 56 -16.71 39.63 -22.60
C VAL A 56 -17.03 38.24 -23.14
N VAL A 57 -16.64 37.92 -24.38
CA VAL A 57 -16.85 36.59 -24.96
C VAL A 57 -16.12 35.53 -24.15
N ILE A 58 -14.87 35.78 -23.75
CA ILE A 58 -14.09 34.89 -22.87
C ILE A 58 -14.78 34.70 -21.52
N PHE A 59 -15.23 35.78 -20.89
CA PHE A 59 -15.96 35.72 -19.62
C PHE A 59 -17.22 34.86 -19.72
N CYS A 60 -18.07 35.10 -20.73
CA CYS A 60 -19.29 34.33 -20.94
C CYS A 60 -18.99 32.86 -21.25
N PHE A 61 -17.96 32.59 -22.06
CA PHE A 61 -17.55 31.22 -22.38
C PHE A 61 -17.14 30.44 -21.14
N PHE A 62 -16.30 31.01 -20.27
CA PHE A 62 -15.86 30.31 -19.07
C PHE A 62 -16.97 30.17 -18.02
N LYS A 63 -17.81 31.19 -17.87
CA LYS A 63 -18.90 31.20 -16.88
C LYS A 63 -20.06 30.27 -17.23
N TYR A 64 -20.45 30.20 -18.50
CA TYR A 64 -21.65 29.47 -18.93
C TYR A 64 -21.38 28.17 -19.70
N PHE A 65 -20.24 28.03 -20.38
CA PHE A 65 -19.91 26.81 -21.14
C PHE A 65 -18.91 25.90 -20.43
N ARG A 66 -18.15 26.39 -19.45
CA ARG A 66 -17.14 25.61 -18.71
C ARG A 66 -17.41 25.53 -17.22
N ASP A 67 -18.59 25.94 -16.77
CA ASP A 67 -19.05 25.87 -15.38
C ASP A 67 -18.06 26.45 -14.36
N TYR A 68 -17.30 27.49 -14.75
CA TYR A 68 -16.41 28.20 -13.83
C TYR A 68 -17.10 29.45 -13.29
N ALA A 69 -17.83 29.29 -12.19
CA ALA A 69 -18.63 30.36 -11.61
C ALA A 69 -17.79 31.52 -11.04
N ASP A 70 -16.57 31.24 -10.57
CA ASP A 70 -15.70 32.19 -9.86
C ASP A 70 -14.87 33.11 -10.78
N ILE A 71 -15.05 33.07 -12.11
CA ILE A 71 -14.28 33.95 -13.00
C ILE A 71 -14.61 35.42 -12.78
N SER A 72 -13.60 36.24 -12.51
CA SER A 72 -13.75 37.70 -12.51
C SER A 72 -13.55 38.29 -13.91
N PHE A 73 -14.16 39.43 -14.21
CA PHE A 73 -13.95 40.12 -15.49
C PHE A 73 -12.49 40.54 -15.69
N VAL A 74 -11.78 40.83 -14.60
CA VAL A 74 -10.34 41.14 -14.60
C VAL A 74 -9.51 39.92 -14.98
N ASP A 75 -9.88 38.73 -14.51
CA ASP A 75 -9.23 37.48 -14.92
C ASP A 75 -9.46 37.20 -16.41
N ALA A 76 -10.68 37.43 -16.92
CA ALA A 76 -11.03 37.26 -18.34
C ALA A 76 -10.17 38.15 -19.27
N MET A 77 -9.94 39.41 -18.88
CA MET A 77 -9.02 40.31 -19.59
C MET A 77 -7.57 39.80 -19.56
N LYS A 78 -7.13 39.14 -18.49
CA LYS A 78 -5.75 38.64 -18.37
C LYS A 78 -5.53 37.31 -19.08
N VAL A 79 -6.58 36.53 -19.41
CA VAL A 79 -6.46 35.20 -20.05
C VAL A 79 -5.56 35.18 -21.28
N PRO A 80 -5.61 36.14 -22.23
CA PRO A 80 -4.75 36.11 -23.42
C PRO A 80 -3.25 36.11 -23.09
N PHE A 81 -2.86 36.72 -21.96
CA PHE A 81 -1.47 36.92 -21.54
C PHE A 81 -1.04 35.97 -20.41
N ALA A 82 -1.97 35.51 -19.56
CA ALA A 82 -1.71 34.69 -18.36
C ALA A 82 -2.46 33.34 -18.39
N ARG A 83 -2.41 32.63 -19.53
CA ARG A 83 -3.12 31.35 -19.71
C ARG A 83 -2.76 30.28 -18.68
N ALA A 84 -1.50 30.24 -18.22
CA ALA A 84 -1.04 29.26 -17.24
C ALA A 84 -1.65 29.50 -15.86
N GLU A 85 -1.63 30.74 -15.38
CA GLU A 85 -2.22 31.14 -14.09
C GLU A 85 -3.74 30.91 -14.08
N HIS A 86 -4.42 31.24 -15.18
CA HIS A 86 -5.86 31.00 -15.28
C HIS A 86 -6.19 29.50 -15.27
N ARG A 87 -5.38 28.65 -15.93
CA ARG A 87 -5.55 27.18 -15.84
C ARG A 87 -5.36 26.68 -14.42
N GLU A 88 -4.41 27.23 -13.67
CA GLU A 88 -4.17 26.87 -12.27
C GLU A 88 -5.38 27.23 -11.39
N LYS A 89 -5.92 28.45 -11.51
CA LYS A 89 -7.14 28.89 -10.79
C LYS A 89 -8.36 28.02 -11.11
N MET A 90 -8.56 27.69 -12.39
CA MET A 90 -9.59 26.73 -12.82
C MET A 90 -9.40 25.35 -12.17
N GLY A 91 -8.14 24.91 -12.02
CA GLY A 91 -7.81 23.65 -11.37
C GLY A 91 -8.17 23.66 -9.88
N GLU A 92 -7.83 24.74 -9.17
CA GLU A 92 -8.16 24.91 -7.75
C GLU A 92 -9.66 24.96 -7.50
N TYR A 93 -10.41 25.65 -8.36
CA TYR A 93 -11.87 25.67 -8.31
C TYR A 93 -12.47 24.27 -8.46
N ASN A 94 -12.03 23.51 -9.45
CA ASN A 94 -12.50 22.14 -9.65
C ASN A 94 -12.21 21.25 -8.43
N ILE A 95 -11.06 21.42 -7.77
CA ILE A 95 -10.73 20.71 -6.54
C ILE A 95 -11.69 21.12 -5.40
N LYS A 96 -12.02 22.40 -5.30
CA LYS A 96 -13.00 22.90 -4.31
C LYS A 96 -14.40 22.30 -4.56
N CYS A 97 -14.89 22.34 -5.80
CA CYS A 97 -16.17 21.71 -6.15
C CYS A 97 -16.16 20.20 -5.86
N ALA A 98 -15.04 19.51 -6.09
CA ALA A 98 -14.94 18.11 -5.74
C ALA A 98 -15.11 17.84 -4.24
N LYS A 99 -14.55 18.70 -3.37
CA LYS A 99 -14.75 18.59 -1.92
C LYS A 99 -16.21 18.79 -1.53
N GLU A 100 -16.91 19.70 -2.22
CA GLU A 100 -18.35 19.92 -2.01
C GLU A 100 -19.16 18.71 -2.47
N PHE A 101 -18.88 18.15 -3.65
CA PHE A 101 -19.52 16.93 -4.13
C PHE A 101 -19.30 15.73 -3.21
N LEU A 102 -18.12 15.60 -2.59
CA LEU A 102 -17.88 14.56 -1.58
C LEU A 102 -18.77 14.72 -0.34
N LYS A 103 -18.99 15.96 0.13
CA LYS A 103 -19.90 16.22 1.26
C LYS A 103 -21.35 15.90 0.92
N GLU A 104 -21.74 16.06 -0.35
CA GLU A 104 -23.07 15.74 -0.86
C GLU A 104 -23.25 14.25 -1.23
N GLY A 105 -22.21 13.41 -1.10
CA GLY A 105 -22.25 11.99 -1.49
C GLY A 105 -22.18 11.75 -3.00
N LYS A 106 -21.90 12.77 -3.81
CA LYS A 106 -21.76 12.71 -5.27
C LYS A 106 -20.35 12.27 -5.69
N VAL A 107 -20.05 11.00 -5.44
CA VAL A 107 -18.70 10.41 -5.60
C VAL A 107 -18.17 10.48 -7.05
N ARG A 108 -19.05 10.33 -8.05
CA ARG A 108 -18.65 10.32 -9.47
C ARG A 108 -18.24 11.72 -9.95
N GLU A 109 -19.03 12.73 -9.60
CA GLU A 109 -18.82 14.14 -9.91
C GLU A 109 -17.60 14.67 -9.17
N ALA A 110 -17.40 14.25 -7.91
CA ALA A 110 -16.19 14.52 -7.16
C ALA A 110 -14.95 13.99 -7.87
N TYR A 111 -14.97 12.73 -8.30
CA TYR A 111 -13.85 12.14 -9.04
C TYR A 111 -13.55 12.88 -10.34
N ALA A 112 -14.57 13.15 -11.17
CA ALA A 112 -14.39 13.86 -12.43
C ALA A 112 -13.78 15.26 -12.24
N SER A 113 -14.27 15.98 -11.23
CA SER A 113 -13.77 17.30 -10.84
C SER A 113 -12.34 17.23 -10.31
N LEU A 114 -11.98 16.21 -9.51
CA LEU A 114 -10.60 16.00 -9.04
C LEU A 114 -9.63 15.71 -10.17
N VAL A 115 -9.99 14.85 -11.12
CA VAL A 115 -9.13 14.54 -12.28
C VAL A 115 -8.86 15.80 -13.09
N ALA A 116 -9.91 16.55 -13.42
CA ALA A 116 -9.79 17.80 -14.17
C ALA A 116 -9.00 18.87 -13.38
N GLY A 117 -9.21 18.93 -12.07
CA GLY A 117 -8.55 19.86 -11.16
C GLY A 117 -7.05 19.59 -11.01
N CYS A 118 -6.68 18.37 -10.63
CA CYS A 118 -5.28 17.97 -10.42
C CYS A 118 -4.46 18.01 -11.71
N ALA A 119 -5.06 17.73 -12.87
CA ALA A 119 -4.37 17.85 -14.15
C ALA A 119 -3.98 19.30 -14.49
N ARG A 120 -4.74 20.28 -13.98
CA ARG A 120 -4.54 21.72 -14.23
C ARG A 120 -3.77 22.43 -13.11
N SER A 121 -3.90 21.97 -11.87
CA SER A 121 -3.19 22.49 -10.70
C SER A 121 -2.41 21.36 -9.99
N PRO A 122 -1.23 20.96 -10.52
CA PRO A 122 -0.41 19.94 -9.88
C PRO A 122 0.25 20.43 -8.58
N LYS A 123 0.24 21.75 -8.30
CA LYS A 123 0.78 22.30 -7.05
C LYS A 123 -0.15 22.09 -5.86
N ASN A 124 -1.45 21.87 -6.10
CA ASN A 124 -2.42 21.62 -5.04
C ASN A 124 -2.25 20.20 -4.48
N LEU A 125 -1.39 20.08 -3.47
CA LEU A 125 -1.00 18.80 -2.88
C LEU A 125 -2.19 18.06 -2.25
N GLU A 126 -3.15 18.78 -1.68
CA GLU A 126 -4.31 18.19 -1.02
C GLU A 126 -5.26 17.53 -2.03
N GLY A 127 -5.56 18.21 -3.15
CA GLY A 127 -6.35 17.63 -4.23
C GLY A 127 -5.70 16.39 -4.83
N VAL A 128 -4.37 16.41 -4.98
CA VAL A 128 -3.60 15.27 -5.52
C VAL A 128 -3.60 14.09 -4.53
N LYS A 129 -3.46 14.34 -3.22
CA LYS A 129 -3.62 13.30 -2.18
C LYS A 129 -5.01 12.67 -2.27
N MET A 130 -6.07 13.48 -2.33
CA MET A 130 -7.45 13.01 -2.45
C MET A 130 -7.67 12.18 -3.71
N LEU A 131 -7.18 12.62 -4.88
CA LEU A 131 -7.27 11.84 -6.12
C LEU A 131 -6.49 10.53 -6.02
N SER A 132 -5.34 10.52 -5.35
CA SER A 132 -4.57 9.28 -5.13
C SER A 132 -5.32 8.29 -4.23
N GLU A 133 -6.07 8.75 -3.23
CA GLU A 133 -6.89 7.91 -2.36
C GLU A 133 -8.05 7.26 -3.12
N PHE A 134 -8.68 7.98 -4.05
CA PHE A 134 -9.66 7.38 -4.97
C PHE A 134 -9.09 6.19 -5.74
N TYR A 135 -7.88 6.34 -6.28
CA TYR A 135 -7.21 5.26 -6.99
C TYR A 135 -6.83 4.09 -6.08
N LEU A 136 -6.35 4.36 -4.87
CA LEU A 136 -5.95 3.31 -3.92
C LEU A 136 -7.15 2.53 -3.36
N VAL A 137 -8.18 3.24 -2.89
CA VAL A 137 -9.28 2.64 -2.11
C VAL A 137 -10.43 2.20 -3.01
N LEU A 138 -10.94 3.09 -3.86
CA LEU A 138 -12.16 2.84 -4.62
C LEU A 138 -11.89 1.98 -5.87
N PHE A 139 -10.83 2.31 -6.60
CA PHE A 139 -10.53 1.65 -7.88
C PHE A 139 -9.50 0.51 -7.76
N LYS A 140 -8.81 0.38 -6.62
CA LYS A 140 -7.72 -0.59 -6.42
C LYS A 140 -6.67 -0.52 -7.54
N ARG A 141 -6.36 0.69 -7.99
CA ARG A 141 -5.40 1.04 -9.06
C ARG A 141 -4.20 1.80 -8.49
N PRO A 142 -3.30 1.12 -7.77
CA PRO A 142 -2.15 1.77 -7.17
C PRO A 142 -1.16 2.33 -8.20
N ASP A 143 -1.13 1.74 -9.41
CA ASP A 143 -0.39 2.24 -10.57
C ASP A 143 -0.71 3.72 -10.86
N ARG A 144 -2.00 4.05 -10.94
CA ARG A 144 -2.48 5.42 -11.19
C ARG A 144 -2.24 6.35 -10.02
N ALA A 145 -2.34 5.84 -8.79
CA ALA A 145 -2.04 6.62 -7.60
C ALA A 145 -0.57 7.07 -7.59
N ILE A 146 0.36 6.17 -7.91
CA ILE A 146 1.80 6.46 -7.97
C ILE A 146 2.08 7.51 -9.06
N GLU A 147 1.56 7.34 -10.28
CA GLU A 147 1.72 8.32 -11.36
C GLU A 147 1.21 9.71 -10.96
N THR A 148 0.04 9.75 -10.31
CA THR A 148 -0.61 10.98 -9.86
C THR A 148 0.23 11.69 -8.80
N LEU A 149 0.75 10.97 -7.81
CA LEU A 149 1.58 11.52 -6.75
C LEU A 149 2.95 12.00 -7.28
N GLU A 150 3.55 11.23 -8.19
CA GLU A 150 4.88 11.55 -8.71
C GLU A 150 4.90 12.84 -9.54
N ARG A 151 3.81 13.14 -10.26
CA ARG A 151 3.70 14.35 -11.08
C ARG A 151 3.77 15.64 -10.26
N SER A 152 3.37 15.60 -9.00
CA SER A 152 3.35 16.74 -8.08
C SER A 152 4.53 16.76 -7.10
N LEU A 153 5.42 15.76 -7.19
CA LEU A 153 6.54 15.58 -6.27
C LEU A 153 7.51 16.76 -6.25
N THR A 154 7.71 17.43 -7.40
CA THR A 154 8.58 18.62 -7.51
C THR A 154 8.08 19.80 -6.68
N TYR A 155 6.79 19.88 -6.41
CA TYR A 155 6.18 20.91 -5.55
C TYR A 155 6.09 20.47 -4.09
N ALA A 156 6.10 19.15 -3.84
CA ALA A 156 5.94 18.55 -2.52
C ALA A 156 7.26 18.17 -1.83
N VAL A 157 8.42 18.58 -2.37
CA VAL A 157 9.76 18.13 -1.93
C VAL A 157 9.98 18.34 -0.42
N ASN A 158 9.37 19.36 0.18
CA ASN A 158 9.52 19.68 1.61
C ASN A 158 8.30 19.27 2.48
N ASP A 159 7.24 18.67 1.90
CA ASP A 159 6.08 18.16 2.64
C ASP A 159 6.33 16.71 3.10
N VAL A 160 6.59 16.54 4.40
CA VAL A 160 6.85 15.25 5.04
C VAL A 160 5.70 14.27 4.84
N HIS A 161 4.45 14.72 4.95
CA HIS A 161 3.28 13.86 4.83
C HIS A 161 3.11 13.37 3.38
N TYR A 162 3.39 14.25 2.41
CA TYR A 162 3.33 13.88 1.00
C TYR A 162 4.38 12.84 0.64
N ILE A 163 5.64 13.08 1.01
CA ILE A 163 6.73 12.15 0.75
C ILE A 163 6.50 10.83 1.49
N ARG A 164 5.98 10.87 2.72
CA ARG A 164 5.62 9.67 3.48
C ARG A 164 4.56 8.84 2.74
N LEU A 165 3.49 9.47 2.28
CA LEU A 165 2.44 8.79 1.52
C LEU A 165 3.01 8.16 0.24
N TYR A 166 3.74 8.94 -0.57
CA TYR A 166 4.29 8.46 -1.83
C TYR A 166 5.25 7.28 -1.64
N MET A 167 6.21 7.40 -0.71
CA MET A 167 7.16 6.31 -0.43
C MET A 167 6.46 5.10 0.16
N LYS A 168 5.45 5.29 1.02
CA LYS A 168 4.64 4.19 1.56
C LYS A 168 3.93 3.43 0.44
N VAL A 169 3.27 4.13 -0.49
CA VAL A 169 2.59 3.50 -1.62
C VAL A 169 3.59 2.70 -2.48
N LEU A 170 4.77 3.24 -2.77
CA LEU A 170 5.81 2.50 -3.49
C LEU A 170 6.25 1.25 -2.71
N MET A 171 6.45 1.37 -1.39
CA MET A 171 6.82 0.24 -0.54
C MET A 171 5.74 -0.83 -0.48
N ASP A 172 4.47 -0.47 -0.31
CA ASP A 172 3.33 -1.37 -0.27
C ASP A 172 3.14 -2.12 -1.61
N GLN A 173 3.49 -1.46 -2.71
CA GLN A 173 3.39 -2.03 -4.06
C GLN A 173 4.66 -2.75 -4.54
N THR A 174 5.69 -2.86 -3.69
CA THR A 174 7.00 -3.46 -4.03
C THR A 174 7.70 -2.79 -5.23
N GLU A 175 7.46 -1.49 -5.45
CA GLU A 175 8.08 -0.69 -6.52
C GLU A 175 9.47 -0.17 -6.10
N ASP A 176 10.33 -1.08 -5.66
CA ASP A 176 11.61 -0.76 -5.01
C ASP A 176 12.59 -0.03 -5.93
N ALA A 177 12.69 -0.44 -7.19
CA ALA A 177 13.54 0.22 -8.18
C ALA A 177 13.12 1.69 -8.38
N ARG A 178 11.80 1.93 -8.46
CA ARG A 178 11.24 3.28 -8.58
C ARG A 178 11.51 4.09 -7.32
N LEU A 179 11.32 3.51 -6.14
CA LEU A 179 11.63 4.13 -4.85
C LEU A 179 13.10 4.55 -4.75
N ILE A 180 14.03 3.67 -5.11
CA ILE A 180 15.47 3.99 -5.10
C ILE A 180 15.76 5.16 -6.05
N SER A 181 15.31 5.05 -7.31
CA SER A 181 15.59 6.06 -8.34
C SER A 181 15.06 7.45 -7.97
N VAL A 182 13.82 7.52 -7.47
CA VAL A 182 13.17 8.77 -7.10
C VAL A 182 13.71 9.30 -5.77
N GLY A 183 13.89 8.43 -4.77
CA GLY A 183 14.42 8.81 -3.46
C GLY A 183 15.83 9.39 -3.54
N GLU A 184 16.73 8.77 -4.31
CA GLU A 184 18.08 9.30 -4.52
C GLU A 184 18.07 10.61 -5.30
N LYS A 185 17.19 10.74 -6.30
CA LYS A 185 17.02 11.98 -7.05
C LYS A 185 16.56 13.11 -6.14
N LEU A 186 15.57 12.86 -5.28
CA LEU A 186 15.05 13.84 -4.32
C LEU A 186 16.13 14.29 -3.33
N LEU A 187 16.93 13.37 -2.79
CA LEU A 187 18.00 13.70 -1.84
C LEU A 187 19.11 14.58 -2.45
N LYS A 188 19.27 14.53 -3.78
CA LYS A 188 20.24 15.36 -4.53
C LYS A 188 19.69 16.74 -4.91
N LEU A 189 18.38 16.99 -4.75
CA LEU A 189 17.79 18.27 -5.15
C LEU A 189 18.22 19.39 -4.19
N PRO A 190 18.69 20.54 -4.72
CA PRO A 190 19.04 21.69 -3.89
C PRO A 190 17.82 22.34 -3.22
N THR A 191 16.62 22.11 -3.76
CA THR A 191 15.34 22.64 -3.22
C THR A 191 14.88 21.91 -1.95
N LEU A 192 15.50 20.77 -1.60
CA LEU A 192 15.19 20.01 -0.40
C LEU A 192 15.88 20.65 0.82
N THR A 193 15.13 21.44 1.57
CA THR A 193 15.59 22.13 2.77
C THR A 193 15.15 21.44 4.05
N ASN A 194 14.00 20.76 4.04
CA ASN A 194 13.44 20.12 5.23
C ASN A 194 14.25 18.89 5.68
N ASN A 195 14.77 18.92 6.90
CA ASN A 195 15.57 17.83 7.46
C ASN A 195 14.76 16.56 7.73
N ASP A 196 13.50 16.68 8.14
CA ASP A 196 12.64 15.52 8.44
C ASP A 196 12.37 14.70 7.17
N VAL A 197 12.20 15.39 6.03
CA VAL A 197 12.08 14.72 4.73
C VAL A 197 13.38 14.00 4.37
N LYS A 198 14.54 14.62 4.58
CA LYS A 198 15.85 13.99 4.33
C LYS A 198 16.02 12.72 5.15
N MET A 199 15.74 12.80 6.45
CA MET A 199 15.81 11.66 7.37
C MET A 199 14.85 10.54 6.96
N TYR A 200 13.61 10.88 6.61
CA TYR A 200 12.63 9.90 6.17
C TYR A 200 13.02 9.22 4.84
N LEU A 201 13.47 9.99 3.85
CA LEU A 201 13.96 9.45 2.57
C LEU A 201 15.17 8.53 2.77
N ALA A 202 16.14 8.96 3.58
CA ALA A 202 17.30 8.15 3.91
C ALA A 202 16.90 6.84 4.61
N MET A 203 15.94 6.89 5.52
CA MET A 203 15.42 5.70 6.22
C MET A 203 14.67 4.76 5.27
N ALA A 204 13.87 5.29 4.35
CA ALA A 204 13.16 4.51 3.33
C ALA A 204 14.15 3.81 2.38
N LEU A 205 15.15 4.53 1.87
CA LEU A 205 16.22 3.97 1.04
C LEU A 205 17.03 2.91 1.79
N SER A 206 17.45 3.21 3.02
CA SER A 206 18.16 2.25 3.88
C SER A 206 17.36 0.96 4.07
N THR A 207 16.05 1.08 4.25
CA THR A 207 15.13 -0.07 4.38
C THR A 207 15.06 -0.90 3.11
N VAL A 208 14.88 -0.27 1.95
CA VAL A 208 14.78 -0.97 0.66
C VAL A 208 16.12 -1.61 0.27
N TYR A 209 17.25 -0.93 0.51
CA TYR A 209 18.57 -1.54 0.32
C TYR A 209 18.74 -2.80 1.19
N ALA A 210 18.30 -2.76 2.46
CA ALA A 210 18.28 -3.94 3.33
C ALA A 210 17.25 -5.01 2.93
N TYR A 211 16.24 -4.67 2.12
CA TYR A 211 15.32 -5.68 1.55
C TYR A 211 15.95 -6.43 0.37
N HIS A 212 16.87 -5.80 -0.36
CA HIS A 212 17.63 -6.42 -1.44
C HIS A 212 19.00 -6.95 -0.99
N GLY A 213 19.26 -7.01 0.32
CA GLY A 213 20.51 -7.54 0.84
C GLY A 213 21.71 -6.60 0.84
N ASN A 214 21.52 -5.36 0.43
CA ASN A 214 22.61 -4.40 0.44
C ASN A 214 22.71 -3.75 1.82
N TYR A 215 23.15 -4.53 2.81
CA TYR A 215 23.28 -4.07 4.20
C TYR A 215 24.35 -2.99 4.38
N GLU A 216 25.40 -3.00 3.55
CA GLU A 216 26.43 -1.96 3.56
C GLU A 216 25.87 -0.60 3.15
N LYS A 217 25.18 -0.51 2.00
CA LYS A 217 24.50 0.73 1.61
C LYS A 217 23.43 1.12 2.62
N SER A 218 22.70 0.13 3.15
CA SER A 218 21.70 0.38 4.20
C SER A 218 22.33 1.09 5.41
N LYS A 219 23.49 0.60 5.88
CA LYS A 219 24.28 1.20 6.97
C LYS A 219 24.84 2.57 6.58
N GLU A 220 25.38 2.71 5.37
CA GLU A 220 25.92 3.98 4.85
C GLU A 220 24.89 5.10 4.92
N PHE A 221 23.65 4.85 4.48
CA PHE A 221 22.56 5.84 4.57
C PHE A 221 22.22 6.20 6.02
N ILE A 222 22.25 5.24 6.95
CA ILE A 222 21.97 5.52 8.37
C ILE A 222 23.07 6.42 8.96
N ILE A 223 24.34 6.11 8.69
CA ILE A 223 25.49 6.88 9.20
C ILE A 223 25.51 8.28 8.58
N LYS A 224 25.42 8.37 7.25
CA LYS A 224 25.50 9.62 6.48
C LYS A 224 24.45 10.65 6.92
N PHE A 225 23.26 10.17 7.28
CA PHE A 225 22.15 11.02 7.73
C PHE A 225 21.98 11.02 9.26
N LYS A 226 22.97 10.54 10.02
CA LYS A 226 23.01 10.55 11.50
C LYS A 226 21.78 9.90 12.16
N LEU A 227 21.29 8.81 11.58
CA LEU A 227 20.10 8.10 12.04
C LEU A 227 20.39 7.01 13.09
N GLU A 228 21.66 6.78 13.44
CA GLU A 228 22.10 5.67 14.32
C GLU A 228 21.45 5.67 15.71
N LYS A 229 21.07 6.84 16.22
CA LYS A 229 20.43 7.02 17.54
C LYS A 229 18.91 7.20 17.46
N THR A 230 18.34 7.08 16.26
CA THR A 230 16.88 7.10 16.09
C THR A 230 16.32 5.69 16.22
N LEU A 231 15.13 5.53 16.80
CA LEU A 231 14.50 4.21 16.95
C LEU A 231 14.47 3.42 15.61
N PRO A 232 14.05 4.01 14.47
CA PRO A 232 14.08 3.28 13.19
C PRO A 232 15.50 2.88 12.76
N GLY A 233 16.50 3.74 12.97
CA GLY A 233 17.89 3.45 12.62
C GLY A 233 18.50 2.35 13.49
N ILE A 234 18.28 2.38 14.80
CA ILE A 234 18.71 1.34 15.76
C ILE A 234 18.15 -0.03 15.34
N LEU A 235 16.83 -0.10 15.14
CA LEU A 235 16.16 -1.33 14.72
C LEU A 235 16.68 -1.84 13.36
N ARG A 236 16.98 -0.95 12.42
CA ARG A 236 17.50 -1.33 11.10
C ARG A 236 18.94 -1.83 11.17
N LEU A 237 19.83 -1.16 11.92
CA LEU A 237 21.21 -1.61 12.10
C LEU A 237 21.26 -2.98 12.76
N SER A 238 20.49 -3.17 13.83
CA SER A 238 20.32 -4.46 14.48
C SER A 238 19.83 -5.53 13.51
N LYS A 239 18.76 -5.24 12.74
CA LYS A 239 18.25 -6.18 11.73
C LYS A 239 19.30 -6.50 10.68
N ASN A 240 20.04 -5.52 10.18
CA ASN A 240 21.09 -5.78 9.20
C ASN A 240 22.15 -6.75 9.75
N GLN A 241 22.63 -6.54 10.97
CA GLN A 241 23.58 -7.46 11.61
C GLN A 241 23.00 -8.85 11.86
N TRP A 242 21.72 -8.91 12.22
CA TRP A 242 21.02 -10.18 12.39
C TRP A 242 21.06 -10.98 11.09
N GLU A 243 20.64 -10.39 9.97
CA GLU A 243 20.61 -11.07 8.67
C GLU A 243 22.03 -11.40 8.13
N LEU A 244 23.06 -10.69 8.59
CA LEU A 244 24.47 -11.03 8.33
C LEU A 244 24.95 -12.28 9.06
N GLY A 245 24.16 -12.80 10.01
CA GLY A 245 24.55 -13.88 10.92
C GLY A 245 25.30 -13.39 12.17
N ASN A 246 25.53 -12.09 12.31
CA ASN A 246 26.20 -11.48 13.47
C ASN A 246 25.21 -11.29 14.63
N ARG A 247 24.72 -12.41 15.19
CA ARG A 247 23.65 -12.44 16.20
C ARG A 247 23.96 -11.62 17.46
N ASN A 248 25.18 -11.77 17.98
CA ASN A 248 25.61 -11.07 19.19
C ASN A 248 25.67 -9.55 18.97
N GLU A 249 26.22 -9.11 17.83
CA GLU A 249 26.28 -7.68 17.48
C GLU A 249 24.89 -7.08 17.30
N ALA A 250 23.96 -7.82 16.69
CA ALA A 250 22.58 -7.37 16.52
C ALA A 250 21.90 -7.09 17.88
N ILE A 251 22.06 -8.00 18.84
CA ILE A 251 21.51 -7.84 20.20
C ILE A 251 22.23 -6.70 20.94
N GLN A 252 23.55 -6.60 20.81
CA GLN A 252 24.34 -5.55 21.44
C GLN A 252 23.94 -4.15 20.96
N ILE A 253 23.68 -3.97 19.66
CA ILE A 253 23.18 -2.69 19.12
C ILE A 253 21.89 -2.27 19.82
N LEU A 254 20.97 -3.21 20.07
CA LEU A 254 19.71 -2.91 20.77
C LEU A 254 19.95 -2.58 22.25
N ALA A 255 20.81 -3.34 22.92
CA ALA A 255 21.13 -3.15 24.33
C ALA A 255 21.83 -1.81 24.60
N ASP A 256 22.85 -1.47 23.81
CA ASP A 256 23.65 -0.25 23.97
C ASP A 256 22.82 1.02 23.69
N ASN A 257 21.78 0.90 22.86
CA ASN A 257 20.95 2.02 22.43
C ASN A 257 19.56 2.06 23.08
N ILE A 258 19.29 1.22 24.08
CA ILE A 258 17.97 1.08 24.70
C ILE A 258 17.45 2.36 25.36
N ASN A 259 18.35 3.27 25.74
CA ASN A 259 18.02 4.52 26.43
C ASN A 259 17.67 5.69 25.48
N PHE A 260 17.88 5.55 24.17
CA PHE A 260 17.58 6.65 23.24
C PHE A 260 16.07 6.81 22.94
N PRO A 261 15.30 5.74 22.69
CA PRO A 261 13.86 5.88 22.44
C PRO A 261 13.08 6.13 23.72
N GLN A 262 12.05 6.98 23.66
CA GLN A 262 11.10 7.17 24.77
C GLN A 262 10.27 5.92 25.02
N ASN A 263 9.81 5.25 23.95
CA ASN A 263 9.07 4.00 24.01
C ASN A 263 9.98 2.85 23.56
N LYS A 264 10.19 1.87 24.44
CA LYS A 264 11.10 0.74 24.24
C LYS A 264 10.40 -0.51 23.69
N GLU A 265 9.08 -0.48 23.52
CA GLU A 265 8.25 -1.60 23.07
C GLU A 265 8.82 -2.27 21.82
N ALA A 266 9.16 -1.47 20.79
CA ALA A 266 9.65 -2.00 19.52
C ALA A 266 11.05 -2.64 19.63
N ILE A 267 11.88 -2.18 20.57
CA ILE A 267 13.17 -2.80 20.87
C ILE A 267 12.95 -4.14 21.55
N TYR A 268 12.10 -4.18 22.59
CA TYR A 268 11.78 -5.43 23.28
C TYR A 268 11.12 -6.45 22.35
N ALA A 269 10.20 -6.03 21.50
CA ALA A 269 9.58 -6.89 20.49
C ALA A 269 10.62 -7.52 19.56
N LEU A 270 11.64 -6.76 19.13
CA LEU A 270 12.70 -7.29 18.29
C LEU A 270 13.61 -8.26 19.05
N LEU A 271 13.96 -7.94 20.31
CA LEU A 271 14.73 -8.84 21.18
C LEU A 271 14.00 -10.16 21.41
N VAL A 272 12.69 -10.12 21.73
CA VAL A 272 11.86 -11.32 21.87
C VAL A 272 11.96 -12.19 20.62
N ASN A 273 11.79 -11.61 19.43
CA ASN A 273 11.90 -12.34 18.16
C ASN A 273 13.29 -12.97 17.94
N TYR A 274 14.36 -12.27 18.30
CA TYR A 274 15.73 -12.80 18.22
C TYR A 274 15.94 -13.99 19.16
N TYR A 275 15.52 -13.88 20.42
CA TYR A 275 15.65 -14.98 21.38
C TYR A 275 14.75 -16.18 21.03
N ILE A 276 13.55 -15.94 20.48
CA ILE A 276 12.70 -16.99 19.91
C ILE A 276 13.44 -17.74 18.80
N ALA A 277 14.06 -17.00 17.86
CA ALA A 277 14.79 -17.60 16.75
C ALA A 277 16.03 -18.39 17.20
N MET A 278 16.68 -17.97 18.29
CA MET A 278 17.77 -18.73 18.93
C MET A 278 17.27 -19.88 19.83
N LYS A 279 15.95 -20.08 19.94
CA LYS A 279 15.30 -21.06 20.84
C LYS A 279 15.58 -20.83 22.33
N ASP A 280 16.01 -19.63 22.72
CA ASP A 280 16.12 -19.20 24.12
C ASP A 280 14.79 -18.59 24.59
N PHE A 281 13.85 -19.48 24.92
CA PHE A 281 12.51 -19.08 25.33
C PHE A 281 12.47 -18.43 26.73
N GLU A 282 13.47 -18.68 27.57
CA GLU A 282 13.53 -18.09 28.91
C GLU A 282 13.86 -16.60 28.83
N THR A 283 14.90 -16.25 28.07
CA THR A 283 15.27 -14.84 27.86
C THR A 283 14.21 -14.10 27.04
N ALA A 284 13.62 -14.76 26.04
CA ALA A 284 12.47 -14.21 25.31
C ALA A 284 11.31 -13.86 26.25
N ARG A 285 11.03 -14.71 27.25
CA ARG A 285 9.98 -14.43 28.26
C ARG A 285 10.31 -13.22 29.12
N LYS A 286 11.56 -13.08 29.57
CA LYS A 286 12.01 -11.91 30.35
C LYS A 286 11.78 -10.61 29.59
N TYR A 287 12.18 -10.55 28.32
CA TYR A 287 11.94 -9.36 27.49
C TYR A 287 10.47 -9.14 27.14
N SER A 288 9.69 -10.21 26.95
CA SER A 288 8.24 -10.10 26.77
C SER A 288 7.58 -9.53 28.03
N MET A 289 8.03 -9.90 29.23
CA MET A 289 7.56 -9.28 30.47
C MET A 289 7.94 -7.80 30.55
N LEU A 290 9.18 -7.42 30.20
CA LEU A 290 9.58 -5.99 30.14
C LEU A 290 8.74 -5.19 29.15
N ARG A 291 8.44 -5.77 27.98
CA ARG A 291 7.51 -5.17 27.00
C ARG A 291 6.13 -4.90 27.60
N SER A 292 5.69 -5.71 28.57
CA SER A 292 4.35 -5.58 29.20
C SER A 292 4.28 -4.39 30.13
N LEU A 293 5.43 -3.98 30.67
CA LEU A 293 5.52 -2.77 31.48
C LEU A 293 5.42 -1.51 30.62
N GLU A 294 5.92 -1.56 29.37
CA GLU A 294 5.80 -0.46 28.40
C GLU A 294 4.38 -0.34 27.82
N ASN A 295 3.68 -1.47 27.62
CA ASN A 295 2.30 -1.48 27.13
C ASN A 295 1.40 -2.53 27.83
N PRO A 296 0.93 -2.26 29.06
CA PRO A 296 0.18 -3.23 29.87
C PRO A 296 -1.17 -3.69 29.30
N PHE A 297 -1.71 -2.92 28.36
CA PHE A 297 -3.04 -3.14 27.78
C PHE A 297 -3.00 -3.83 26.41
N SER A 298 -1.82 -4.13 25.85
CA SER A 298 -1.73 -4.87 24.59
C SER A 298 -2.15 -6.32 24.78
N MET A 299 -3.21 -6.71 24.08
CA MET A 299 -3.69 -8.09 24.07
C MET A 299 -2.78 -8.99 23.25
N GLU A 300 -2.23 -8.47 22.15
CA GLU A 300 -1.28 -9.15 21.28
C GLU A 300 -0.06 -9.62 22.07
N GLN A 301 0.43 -8.75 22.95
CA GLN A 301 1.57 -9.05 23.78
C GLN A 301 1.27 -10.11 24.85
N ARG A 302 0.06 -10.11 25.42
CA ARG A 302 -0.37 -11.17 26.34
C ARG A 302 -0.46 -12.53 25.63
N MET A 303 -0.95 -12.55 24.39
CA MET A 303 -0.96 -13.77 23.57
C MET A 303 0.46 -14.24 23.21
N GLU A 304 1.39 -13.31 22.92
CA GLU A 304 2.81 -13.62 22.73
C GLU A 304 3.41 -14.28 23.98
N TYR A 305 3.12 -13.73 25.17
CA TYR A 305 3.59 -14.32 26.43
C TYR A 305 3.05 -15.74 26.64
N LEU A 306 1.75 -15.98 26.42
CA LEU A 306 1.17 -17.33 26.47
C LEU A 306 1.82 -18.29 25.45
N THR A 307 2.15 -17.78 24.27
CA THR A 307 2.85 -18.54 23.22
C THR A 307 4.26 -18.94 23.68
N LEU A 308 4.98 -18.03 24.34
CA LEU A 308 6.30 -18.29 24.91
C LEU A 308 6.24 -19.29 26.06
N LEU A 309 5.23 -19.21 26.94
CA LEU A 309 4.98 -20.22 27.98
C LEU A 309 4.79 -21.61 27.37
N LYS A 310 3.94 -21.73 26.34
CA LYS A 310 3.72 -22.98 25.63
C LYS A 310 5.03 -23.55 25.06
N ARG A 311 5.82 -22.72 24.36
CA ARG A 311 7.09 -23.13 23.73
C ARG A 311 8.14 -23.57 24.75
N SER A 312 8.09 -23.04 25.96
CA SER A 312 8.96 -23.48 27.05
C SER A 312 8.53 -24.79 27.73
N GLY A 313 7.36 -25.33 27.40
CA GLY A 313 6.82 -26.56 28.00
C GLY A 313 5.96 -26.37 29.25
N ASP A 314 5.69 -25.13 29.68
CA ASP A 314 4.86 -24.84 30.86
C ASP A 314 3.35 -24.89 30.52
N ILE A 315 2.84 -26.11 30.32
CA ILE A 315 1.44 -26.37 29.93
C ILE A 315 0.46 -25.95 31.05
N GLU A 316 0.85 -26.12 32.31
CA GLU A 316 0.01 -25.73 33.46
C GLU A 316 -0.11 -24.21 33.58
N GLY A 317 1.01 -23.49 33.37
CA GLY A 317 1.02 -22.04 33.29
C GLY A 317 0.11 -21.50 32.20
N VAL A 318 0.16 -22.10 31.01
CA VAL A 318 -0.72 -21.71 29.88
C VAL A 318 -2.19 -21.87 30.26
N LYS A 319 -2.59 -23.02 30.82
CA LYS A 319 -4.00 -23.25 31.21
C LYS A 319 -4.46 -22.26 32.28
N ARG A 320 -3.63 -22.04 33.30
CA ARG A 320 -3.93 -21.10 34.39
C ARG A 320 -4.14 -19.68 33.85
N ASP A 321 -3.22 -19.21 33.02
CA ASP A 321 -3.25 -17.84 32.52
C ASP A 321 -4.36 -17.65 31.47
N MET A 322 -4.70 -18.69 30.69
CA MET A 322 -5.89 -18.70 29.82
C MET A 322 -7.19 -18.56 30.62
N GLU A 323 -7.32 -19.27 31.73
CA GLU A 323 -8.51 -19.17 32.60
C GLU A 323 -8.60 -17.79 33.26
N ILE A 324 -7.48 -17.24 33.74
CA ILE A 324 -7.42 -15.88 34.29
C ILE A 324 -7.86 -14.86 33.22
N PHE A 325 -7.33 -14.99 32.00
CA PHE A 325 -7.69 -14.10 30.90
C PHE A 325 -9.18 -14.21 30.55
N PHE A 326 -9.70 -15.44 30.43
CA PHE A 326 -11.11 -15.69 30.15
C PHE A 326 -12.02 -15.02 31.18
N ASN A 327 -11.74 -15.19 32.47
CA ASN A 327 -12.56 -14.65 33.54
C ASN A 327 -12.48 -13.11 33.62
N ASN A 328 -11.30 -12.53 33.39
CA ASN A 328 -11.09 -11.09 33.49
C ASN A 328 -11.68 -10.31 32.29
N TYR A 329 -11.77 -10.93 31.11
CA TYR A 329 -12.14 -10.25 29.87
C TYR A 329 -13.40 -10.84 29.20
N GLN A 330 -14.20 -11.63 29.92
CA GLN A 330 -15.40 -12.29 29.38
C GLN A 330 -16.43 -11.34 28.74
N ASP A 331 -16.43 -10.06 29.13
CA ASP A 331 -17.35 -9.04 28.62
C ASP A 331 -16.78 -8.26 27.43
N ASP A 332 -15.50 -8.44 27.09
CA ASP A 332 -14.86 -7.77 25.96
C ASP A 332 -14.72 -8.72 24.76
N ASN A 333 -15.52 -8.46 23.73
CA ASN A 333 -15.51 -9.23 22.48
C ASN A 333 -14.12 -9.26 21.82
N ARG A 334 -13.36 -8.14 21.83
CA ARG A 334 -12.05 -8.10 21.17
C ARG A 334 -11.04 -9.00 21.89
N SER A 335 -11.00 -8.91 23.22
CA SER A 335 -10.16 -9.78 24.05
C SER A 335 -10.54 -11.26 23.89
N MET A 336 -11.83 -11.57 23.90
CA MET A 336 -12.29 -12.95 23.70
C MET A 336 -11.94 -13.49 22.32
N LEU A 337 -11.91 -12.65 21.28
CA LEU A 337 -11.46 -13.05 19.95
C LEU A 337 -9.96 -13.35 19.91
N TYR A 338 -9.10 -12.57 20.59
CA TYR A 338 -7.67 -12.90 20.72
C TYR A 338 -7.47 -14.23 21.45
N LEU A 339 -8.20 -14.45 22.55
CA LEU A 339 -8.15 -15.71 23.29
C LEU A 339 -8.68 -16.89 22.47
N ALA A 340 -9.74 -16.69 21.68
CA ALA A 340 -10.29 -17.71 20.77
C ALA A 340 -9.27 -18.10 19.69
N ASN A 341 -8.59 -17.12 19.10
CA ASN A 341 -7.49 -17.38 18.18
C ASN A 341 -6.39 -18.18 18.87
N PHE A 342 -5.94 -17.79 20.06
CA PHE A 342 -4.92 -18.55 20.78
C PHE A 342 -5.37 -19.98 21.18
N ALA A 343 -6.63 -20.17 21.56
CA ALA A 343 -7.19 -21.49 21.88
C ALA A 343 -7.19 -22.40 20.65
N ALA A 344 -7.62 -21.86 19.51
CA ALA A 344 -7.48 -22.51 18.22
C ALA A 344 -5.98 -22.75 17.89
N ASP A 345 -5.05 -21.83 18.23
CA ASP A 345 -3.57 -21.95 18.39
C ASP A 345 -3.11 -23.33 18.82
N ILE A 346 -3.67 -23.70 19.95
CA ILE A 346 -3.29 -24.90 20.65
C ILE A 346 -4.06 -26.11 20.12
N GLY A 347 -5.17 -25.87 19.43
CA GLY A 347 -6.14 -26.90 19.08
C GLY A 347 -6.99 -27.31 20.28
N ASP A 348 -7.13 -26.46 21.31
CA ASP A 348 -7.97 -26.77 22.47
C ASP A 348 -9.45 -26.63 22.12
N LEU A 349 -10.02 -27.70 21.54
CA LEU A 349 -11.41 -27.74 21.12
C LEU A 349 -12.38 -27.54 22.29
N LYS A 350 -12.06 -28.02 23.49
CA LYS A 350 -12.95 -27.88 24.66
C LYS A 350 -13.04 -26.43 25.09
N PHE A 351 -11.89 -25.76 25.17
CA PHE A 351 -11.84 -24.36 25.54
C PHE A 351 -12.44 -23.46 24.44
N MET A 352 -12.18 -23.76 23.17
CA MET A 352 -12.76 -23.04 22.03
C MET A 352 -14.30 -23.13 22.02
N ARG A 353 -14.87 -24.31 22.33
CA ARG A 353 -16.34 -24.47 22.49
C ARG A 353 -16.88 -23.59 23.63
N ARG A 354 -16.18 -23.52 24.76
CA ARG A 354 -16.59 -22.66 25.89
C ARG A 354 -16.57 -21.17 25.52
N ILE A 355 -15.57 -20.71 24.76
CA ILE A 355 -15.55 -19.32 24.26
C ILE A 355 -16.70 -19.08 23.27
N TYR A 356 -16.97 -20.03 22.38
CA TYR A 356 -18.10 -19.96 21.45
C TYR A 356 -19.45 -19.86 22.18
N ASP A 357 -19.68 -20.69 23.20
CA ASP A 357 -20.90 -20.64 24.00
C ASP A 357 -21.04 -19.33 24.78
N LEU A 358 -19.94 -18.76 25.27
CA LEU A 358 -19.92 -17.44 25.88
C LEU A 358 -20.31 -16.36 24.86
N ALA A 359 -19.75 -16.40 23.66
CA ALA A 359 -20.05 -15.45 22.59
C ALA A 359 -21.54 -15.46 22.21
N LEU A 360 -22.18 -16.64 22.21
CA LEU A 360 -23.63 -16.77 22.03
C LEU A 360 -24.44 -16.14 23.18
N ARG A 361 -24.02 -16.37 24.43
CA ARG A 361 -24.72 -15.83 25.62
C ARG A 361 -24.60 -14.32 25.77
N LYS A 362 -23.51 -13.75 25.27
CA LYS A 362 -23.17 -12.32 25.36
C LYS A 362 -23.52 -11.53 24.09
N ASP A 363 -24.19 -12.17 23.13
CA ASP A 363 -24.58 -11.58 21.83
C ASP A 363 -23.40 -10.93 21.07
N PHE A 364 -22.22 -11.57 21.11
CA PHE A 364 -21.06 -11.12 20.34
C PHE A 364 -21.25 -11.40 18.84
N THR A 365 -20.40 -10.77 18.02
CA THR A 365 -20.32 -11.05 16.58
C THR A 365 -19.87 -12.50 16.37
N ILE A 366 -20.83 -13.39 16.08
CA ILE A 366 -20.58 -14.84 16.17
C ILE A 366 -19.73 -15.43 15.04
N ALA A 367 -19.69 -14.77 13.87
CA ALA A 367 -19.06 -15.32 12.67
C ALA A 367 -17.59 -15.74 12.87
N PRO A 368 -16.71 -14.92 13.47
CA PRO A 368 -15.32 -15.31 13.71
C PRO A 368 -15.20 -16.51 14.65
N TYR A 369 -16.01 -16.57 15.72
CA TYR A 369 -16.01 -17.69 16.65
C TYR A 369 -16.51 -18.99 16.01
N CYS A 370 -17.55 -18.93 15.16
CA CYS A 370 -18.00 -20.08 14.36
C CYS A 370 -16.87 -20.61 13.49
N LEU A 371 -16.22 -19.73 12.73
CA LEU A 371 -15.19 -20.13 11.77
C LEU A 371 -13.93 -20.66 12.49
N LEU A 372 -13.53 -20.06 13.62
CA LEU A 372 -12.43 -20.56 14.45
C LEU A 372 -12.74 -21.92 15.08
N LEU A 373 -13.97 -22.12 15.55
CA LEU A 373 -14.40 -23.41 16.08
C LEU A 373 -14.35 -24.49 14.99
N LEU A 374 -14.82 -24.17 13.77
CA LEU A 374 -14.75 -25.07 12.62
C LEU A 374 -13.30 -25.39 12.20
N GLU A 375 -12.43 -24.39 12.16
CA GLU A 375 -11.02 -24.61 11.88
C GLU A 375 -10.38 -25.49 12.96
N THR A 376 -10.73 -25.27 14.23
CA THR A 376 -10.23 -26.06 15.37
C THR A 376 -10.70 -27.51 15.32
N THR A 377 -11.97 -27.77 14.95
CA THR A 377 -12.47 -29.14 14.80
C THR A 377 -11.75 -29.90 13.69
N ILE A 378 -11.46 -29.25 12.56
CA ILE A 378 -10.68 -29.81 11.46
C ILE A 378 -9.24 -30.10 11.90
N ILE A 379 -8.60 -29.17 12.61
CA ILE A 379 -7.21 -29.35 13.11
C ILE A 379 -7.11 -30.52 14.09
N GLN A 380 -8.13 -30.73 14.95
CA GLN A 380 -8.19 -31.85 15.87
C GLN A 380 -8.55 -33.20 15.21
N GLY A 381 -8.90 -33.21 13.93
CA GLY A 381 -9.20 -34.43 13.17
C GLY A 381 -10.65 -34.92 13.31
N ASP A 382 -11.55 -34.17 13.96
CA ASP A 382 -12.97 -34.51 14.02
C ASP A 382 -13.70 -33.98 12.77
N TYR A 383 -13.35 -34.57 11.62
CA TYR A 383 -13.86 -34.14 10.32
C TYR A 383 -15.36 -34.40 10.15
N LYS A 384 -15.90 -35.42 10.82
CA LYS A 384 -17.35 -35.71 10.79
C LYS A 384 -18.14 -34.60 11.49
N ALA A 385 -17.71 -34.17 12.68
CA ALA A 385 -18.32 -33.03 13.34
C ALA A 385 -18.15 -31.74 12.54
N ALA A 386 -16.99 -31.54 11.90
CA ALA A 386 -16.76 -30.38 11.03
C ALA A 386 -17.74 -30.35 9.84
N VAL A 387 -17.96 -31.46 9.15
CA VAL A 387 -18.94 -31.55 8.05
C VAL A 387 -20.35 -31.26 8.55
N ALA A 388 -20.77 -31.87 9.67
CA ALA A 388 -22.08 -31.62 10.25
C ALA A 388 -22.28 -30.14 10.58
N PHE A 389 -21.27 -29.52 11.21
CA PHE A 389 -21.30 -28.11 11.58
C PHE A 389 -21.37 -27.17 10.37
N VAL A 390 -20.61 -27.47 9.30
CA VAL A 390 -20.71 -26.69 8.05
C VAL A 390 -22.07 -26.84 7.40
N GLU A 391 -22.63 -28.04 7.34
CA GLU A 391 -23.95 -28.26 6.75
C GLU A 391 -25.06 -27.54 7.52
N ASP A 392 -24.93 -27.41 8.83
CA ASP A 392 -25.85 -26.61 9.64
C ASP A 392 -25.73 -25.11 9.31
N ILE A 393 -24.52 -24.59 9.08
CA ILE A 393 -24.31 -23.22 8.57
C ILE A 393 -24.96 -23.05 7.18
N MET A 394 -24.84 -24.07 6.30
CA MET A 394 -25.44 -24.04 4.96
C MET A 394 -26.98 -24.07 5.00
N LYS A 395 -27.58 -24.81 5.94
CA LYS A 395 -29.03 -24.90 6.12
C LYS A 395 -29.62 -23.65 6.74
N THR A 396 -29.00 -23.13 7.80
CA THR A 396 -29.48 -21.96 8.55
C THR A 396 -29.30 -20.64 7.78
N LYS A 397 -28.38 -20.59 6.82
CA LYS A 397 -28.10 -19.43 5.95
C LYS A 397 -27.98 -18.12 6.74
N PRO A 398 -27.03 -18.02 7.68
CA PRO A 398 -26.88 -16.82 8.49
C PRO A 398 -26.45 -15.63 7.62
N LYS A 399 -26.90 -14.42 7.96
CA LYS A 399 -26.62 -13.19 7.18
C LYS A 399 -25.13 -12.91 6.96
N TRP A 400 -24.26 -13.36 7.88
CA TRP A 400 -22.82 -13.17 7.78
C TRP A 400 -22.12 -14.17 6.83
N LYS A 401 -22.81 -15.25 6.43
CA LYS A 401 -22.26 -16.30 5.55
C LYS A 401 -21.70 -15.71 4.26
N ASP A 402 -22.43 -14.81 3.63
CA ASP A 402 -22.06 -14.26 2.32
C ASP A 402 -20.73 -13.49 2.37
N ARG A 403 -20.41 -12.88 3.52
CA ARG A 403 -19.11 -12.20 3.73
C ARG A 403 -17.94 -13.18 3.91
N HIS A 404 -18.22 -14.39 4.34
CA HIS A 404 -17.22 -15.41 4.67
C HIS A 404 -17.32 -16.65 3.77
N GLU A 405 -18.00 -16.54 2.64
CA GLU A 405 -18.28 -17.66 1.75
C GLU A 405 -17.00 -18.35 1.29
N ASP A 406 -15.98 -17.58 0.94
CA ASP A 406 -14.70 -18.09 0.47
C ASP A 406 -13.95 -18.90 1.54
N VAL A 407 -14.01 -18.48 2.81
CA VAL A 407 -13.40 -19.21 3.93
C VAL A 407 -14.19 -20.49 4.23
N ILE A 408 -15.53 -20.40 4.26
CA ILE A 408 -16.40 -21.55 4.46
C ILE A 408 -16.19 -22.58 3.35
N LEU A 409 -16.10 -22.13 2.09
CA LEU A 409 -15.85 -22.98 0.93
C LEU A 409 -14.55 -23.78 1.10
N CYS A 410 -13.47 -23.12 1.52
CA CYS A 410 -12.19 -23.75 1.76
C CYS A 410 -12.24 -24.78 2.91
N LEU A 411 -12.79 -24.41 4.07
CA LEU A 411 -12.93 -25.32 5.22
C LEU A 411 -13.82 -26.52 4.88
N ARG A 412 -14.89 -26.29 4.14
CA ARG A 412 -15.83 -27.33 3.68
C ARG A 412 -15.14 -28.32 2.73
N ALA A 413 -14.34 -27.83 1.79
CA ALA A 413 -13.59 -28.68 0.86
C ALA A 413 -12.63 -29.61 1.62
N VAL A 414 -11.89 -29.07 2.58
CA VAL A 414 -10.96 -29.83 3.44
C VAL A 414 -11.71 -30.88 4.26
N ALA A 415 -12.82 -30.50 4.90
CA ALA A 415 -13.61 -31.42 5.72
C ALA A 415 -14.20 -32.59 4.92
N TYR A 416 -14.76 -32.33 3.73
CA TYR A 416 -15.29 -33.39 2.86
C TYR A 416 -14.22 -34.33 2.33
N TYR A 417 -13.06 -33.78 1.95
CA TYR A 417 -11.93 -34.58 1.52
C TYR A 417 -11.48 -35.53 2.64
N ALA A 418 -11.33 -35.00 3.86
CA ALA A 418 -10.89 -35.77 5.01
C ALA A 418 -11.88 -36.88 5.44
N VAL A 419 -13.19 -36.70 5.21
CA VAL A 419 -14.20 -37.75 5.44
C VAL A 419 -14.21 -38.81 4.33
N GLY A 420 -13.52 -38.57 3.21
CA GLY A 420 -13.46 -39.49 2.06
C GLY A 420 -14.56 -39.27 1.02
N ASN A 421 -15.31 -38.17 1.09
CA ASN A 421 -16.28 -37.80 0.05
C ASN A 421 -15.59 -37.02 -1.08
N SER A 422 -14.81 -37.76 -1.88
CA SER A 422 -13.96 -37.20 -2.94
C SER A 422 -14.77 -36.43 -3.98
N ASN A 423 -15.94 -36.91 -4.37
CA ASN A 423 -16.80 -36.24 -5.37
C ASN A 423 -17.18 -34.82 -4.93
N MET A 424 -17.62 -34.66 -3.68
CA MET A 424 -17.98 -33.34 -3.16
C MET A 424 -16.75 -32.46 -2.97
N ALA A 425 -15.65 -33.04 -2.47
CA ALA A 425 -14.38 -32.34 -2.32
C ALA A 425 -13.87 -31.78 -3.66
N ASP A 426 -13.88 -32.58 -4.73
CA ASP A 426 -13.43 -32.21 -6.06
C ASP A 426 -14.28 -31.07 -6.66
N ILE A 427 -15.60 -31.08 -6.44
CA ILE A 427 -16.47 -29.98 -6.86
C ILE A 427 -16.08 -28.67 -6.15
N LEU A 428 -15.84 -28.73 -4.84
CA LEU A 428 -15.48 -27.55 -4.04
C LEU A 428 -14.08 -27.04 -4.37
N VAL A 429 -13.10 -27.94 -4.57
CA VAL A 429 -11.74 -27.59 -5.02
C VAL A 429 -11.79 -26.91 -6.38
N ASN A 430 -12.59 -27.42 -7.31
CA ASN A 430 -12.78 -26.78 -8.62
C ASN A 430 -13.42 -25.38 -8.52
N ASP A 431 -14.33 -25.15 -7.57
CA ASP A 431 -14.87 -23.81 -7.30
C ASP A 431 -13.78 -22.87 -6.74
N ILE A 432 -12.99 -23.34 -5.77
CA ILE A 432 -11.85 -22.60 -5.22
C ILE A 432 -10.88 -22.15 -6.33
N LEU A 433 -10.54 -23.05 -7.26
CA LEU A 433 -9.62 -22.74 -8.35
C LEU A 433 -10.19 -21.72 -9.35
N LYS A 434 -11.52 -21.64 -9.52
CA LYS A 434 -12.17 -20.72 -10.45
C LYS A 434 -12.39 -19.33 -9.85
N ARG A 435 -12.53 -19.19 -8.53
CA ARG A 435 -12.79 -17.91 -7.86
C ARG A 435 -11.56 -16.99 -7.86
N ASN A 436 -11.80 -15.70 -8.10
CA ASN A 436 -10.78 -14.64 -8.07
C ASN A 436 -10.85 -13.78 -6.79
N THR A 437 -11.80 -14.05 -5.89
CA THR A 437 -12.07 -13.27 -4.67
C THR A 437 -11.29 -13.76 -3.46
N ILE A 438 -10.87 -15.03 -3.48
CA ILE A 438 -10.19 -15.69 -2.36
C ILE A 438 -8.81 -15.08 -2.16
N SER A 439 -8.51 -14.62 -0.94
CA SER A 439 -7.23 -14.01 -0.60
C SER A 439 -6.07 -15.01 -0.66
N ALA A 440 -4.85 -14.50 -0.94
CA ALA A 440 -3.64 -15.32 -0.97
C ALA A 440 -3.43 -16.11 0.32
N LYS A 441 -3.65 -15.46 1.48
CA LYS A 441 -3.49 -16.09 2.80
C LYS A 441 -4.44 -17.27 2.98
N VAL A 442 -5.70 -17.11 2.58
CA VAL A 442 -6.71 -18.18 2.65
C VAL A 442 -6.30 -19.34 1.75
N MET A 443 -5.86 -19.08 0.53
CA MET A 443 -5.38 -20.14 -0.37
C MET A 443 -4.18 -20.90 0.20
N ILE A 444 -3.20 -20.20 0.77
CA ILE A 444 -2.01 -20.83 1.39
C ILE A 444 -2.41 -21.73 2.56
N ALA A 445 -3.27 -21.24 3.46
CA ALA A 445 -3.74 -22.00 4.61
C ALA A 445 -4.52 -23.25 4.18
N THR A 446 -5.37 -23.14 3.18
CA THR A 446 -6.12 -24.26 2.57
C THR A 446 -5.17 -25.29 1.95
N ALA A 447 -4.18 -24.85 1.17
CA ALA A 447 -3.17 -25.74 0.60
C ALA A 447 -2.38 -26.48 1.68
N ARG A 448 -2.04 -25.83 2.79
CA ARG A 448 -1.39 -26.46 3.95
C ARG A 448 -2.27 -27.53 4.59
N MET A 449 -3.56 -27.28 4.72
CA MET A 449 -4.50 -28.27 5.25
C MET A 449 -4.59 -29.52 4.35
N PHE A 450 -4.64 -29.33 3.03
CA PHE A 450 -4.59 -30.45 2.08
C PHE A 450 -3.26 -31.20 2.12
N ASP A 451 -2.12 -30.52 2.26
CA ASP A 451 -0.81 -31.16 2.39
C ASP A 451 -0.73 -32.05 3.64
N LYS A 452 -1.32 -31.62 4.78
CA LYS A 452 -1.43 -32.42 6.01
C LYS A 452 -2.29 -33.68 5.83
N LEU A 453 -3.24 -33.66 4.90
CA LEU A 453 -4.07 -34.80 4.53
C LEU A 453 -3.43 -35.68 3.44
N ASN A 454 -2.15 -35.45 3.12
CA ASN A 454 -1.40 -36.10 2.03
C ASN A 454 -1.95 -35.84 0.62
N ALA A 455 -2.80 -34.81 0.45
CA ALA A 455 -3.35 -34.40 -0.83
C ALA A 455 -2.40 -33.44 -1.57
N HIS A 456 -1.17 -33.88 -1.82
CA HIS A 456 -0.08 -33.04 -2.33
C HIS A 456 -0.41 -32.38 -3.68
N GLN A 457 -1.12 -33.08 -4.57
CA GLN A 457 -1.52 -32.54 -5.87
C GLN A 457 -2.52 -31.39 -5.76
N ILE A 458 -3.54 -31.53 -4.89
CA ILE A 458 -4.54 -30.48 -4.64
C ILE A 458 -3.86 -29.26 -4.00
N SER A 459 -2.98 -29.50 -3.02
CA SER A 459 -2.18 -28.46 -2.39
C SER A 459 -1.38 -27.65 -3.42
N LEU A 460 -0.69 -28.34 -4.33
CA LEU A 460 0.09 -27.71 -5.40
C LEU A 460 -0.79 -26.88 -6.35
N GLN A 461 -1.94 -27.39 -6.78
CA GLN A 461 -2.87 -26.67 -7.65
C GLN A 461 -3.36 -25.36 -7.02
N ILE A 462 -3.69 -25.40 -5.72
CA ILE A 462 -4.14 -24.21 -4.98
C ILE A 462 -2.99 -23.19 -4.85
N LEU A 463 -1.75 -23.64 -4.58
CA LEU A 463 -0.58 -22.78 -4.48
C LEU A 463 -0.20 -22.13 -5.82
N ASP A 464 -0.25 -22.90 -6.91
CA ASP A 464 -0.01 -22.39 -8.26
C ASP A 464 -1.06 -21.33 -8.63
N ARG A 465 -2.33 -21.61 -8.31
CA ARG A 465 -3.42 -20.65 -8.48
C ARG A 465 -3.18 -19.38 -7.66
N ALA A 466 -2.78 -19.50 -6.39
CA ALA A 466 -2.46 -18.36 -5.53
C ALA A 466 -1.34 -17.50 -6.13
N CYS A 467 -0.28 -18.12 -6.67
CA CYS A 467 0.82 -17.41 -7.31
C CYS A 467 0.38 -16.74 -8.63
N SER A 468 -0.55 -17.34 -9.37
CA SER A 468 -1.10 -16.75 -10.60
C SER A 468 -1.92 -15.49 -10.32
N LEU A 469 -2.72 -15.49 -9.24
CA LEU A 469 -3.56 -14.36 -8.83
C LEU A 469 -2.76 -13.27 -8.12
N TYR A 470 -1.74 -13.67 -7.36
CA TYR A 470 -0.94 -12.78 -6.54
C TYR A 470 0.57 -12.94 -6.82
N PRO A 471 1.08 -12.51 -8.00
CA PRO A 471 2.48 -12.73 -8.39
C PRO A 471 3.52 -12.07 -7.48
N LYS A 472 3.12 -11.02 -6.75
CA LYS A 472 3.99 -10.29 -5.79
C LYS A 472 3.96 -10.90 -4.37
N HIS A 473 3.14 -11.92 -4.12
CA HIS A 473 2.97 -12.50 -2.78
C HIS A 473 4.04 -13.56 -2.48
N GLN A 474 5.13 -13.14 -1.85
CA GLN A 474 6.31 -13.96 -1.60
C GLN A 474 6.05 -15.26 -0.84
N LEU A 475 5.18 -15.24 0.18
CA LEU A 475 4.89 -16.45 0.96
C LEU A 475 4.18 -17.52 0.10
N ALA A 476 3.34 -17.12 -0.86
CA ALA A 476 2.68 -18.07 -1.75
C ALA A 476 3.71 -18.79 -2.63
N LEU A 477 4.64 -18.01 -3.20
CA LEU A 477 5.72 -18.53 -4.04
C LEU A 477 6.68 -19.42 -3.26
N THR A 478 7.00 -19.04 -2.02
CA THR A 478 7.84 -19.82 -1.11
C THR A 478 7.23 -21.19 -0.84
N ARG A 479 5.93 -21.24 -0.50
CA ARG A 479 5.20 -22.49 -0.26
C ARG A 479 5.06 -23.33 -1.53
N LEU A 480 4.84 -22.70 -2.69
CA LEU A 480 4.79 -23.38 -3.98
C LEU A 480 6.11 -24.10 -4.28
N ILE A 481 7.25 -23.41 -4.15
CA ILE A 481 8.58 -23.99 -4.39
C ILE A 481 8.84 -25.14 -3.41
N GLN A 482 8.52 -24.97 -2.12
CA GLN A 482 8.62 -26.06 -1.13
C GLN A 482 7.82 -27.30 -1.56
N ALA A 483 6.58 -27.11 -2.03
CA ALA A 483 5.75 -28.21 -2.53
C ALA A 483 6.32 -28.85 -3.80
N GLU A 484 6.80 -28.07 -4.77
CA GLU A 484 7.44 -28.55 -6.00
C GLU A 484 8.69 -29.40 -5.68
N LEU A 485 9.53 -28.94 -4.75
CA LEU A 485 10.72 -29.67 -4.29
C LEU A 485 10.35 -30.99 -3.61
N LYS A 486 9.36 -30.96 -2.71
CA LYS A 486 8.85 -32.14 -1.98
C LYS A 486 8.28 -33.20 -2.92
N ILE A 487 7.49 -32.79 -3.92
CA ILE A 487 6.87 -33.72 -4.88
C ILE A 487 7.87 -34.19 -5.95
N GLY A 488 8.81 -33.33 -6.36
CA GLY A 488 9.75 -33.61 -7.46
C GLY A 488 9.30 -33.09 -8.82
N ILE A 489 8.44 -32.07 -8.85
CA ILE A 489 7.96 -31.50 -10.12
C ILE A 489 8.93 -30.41 -10.56
N SER A 490 9.46 -30.53 -11.78
CA SER A 490 10.48 -29.63 -12.31
C SER A 490 9.99 -28.67 -13.40
N THR A 491 8.71 -28.75 -13.80
CA THR A 491 8.18 -28.06 -14.99
C THR A 491 8.36 -26.54 -14.93
N ASN A 492 8.00 -25.91 -13.82
CA ASN A 492 8.06 -24.46 -13.62
C ASN A 492 9.07 -24.02 -12.54
N LEU A 493 9.79 -24.96 -11.94
CA LEU A 493 10.67 -24.73 -10.79
C LEU A 493 11.71 -23.63 -11.06
N HIS A 494 12.35 -23.64 -12.25
CA HIS A 494 13.30 -22.58 -12.63
C HIS A 494 12.66 -21.18 -12.57
N THR A 495 11.49 -21.04 -13.20
CA THR A 495 10.81 -19.75 -13.31
C THR A 495 10.37 -19.27 -11.92
N ASN A 496 9.90 -20.17 -11.07
CA ASN A 496 9.49 -19.87 -9.71
C ASN A 496 10.68 -19.46 -8.84
N VAL A 497 11.80 -20.18 -8.91
CA VAL A 497 13.02 -19.83 -8.16
C VAL A 497 13.58 -18.49 -8.64
N SER A 498 13.70 -18.24 -9.95
CA SER A 498 14.18 -16.96 -10.47
C SER A 498 13.28 -15.78 -10.06
N LYS A 499 11.95 -16.00 -10.01
CA LYS A 499 11.03 -15.00 -9.44
C LYS A 499 11.31 -14.73 -7.96
N LEU A 500 11.49 -15.79 -7.15
CA LEU A 500 11.76 -15.66 -5.72
C LEU A 500 13.05 -14.88 -5.45
N LEU A 501 14.10 -15.15 -6.23
CA LEU A 501 15.40 -14.47 -6.11
C LEU A 501 15.31 -12.94 -6.38
N LYS A 502 14.31 -12.50 -7.14
CA LYS A 502 14.04 -11.08 -7.41
C LYS A 502 13.16 -10.41 -6.35
N MET A 503 12.55 -11.18 -5.45
CA MET A 503 11.70 -10.64 -4.38
C MET A 503 12.53 -10.07 -3.22
N ARG A 504 11.89 -9.31 -2.34
CA ARG A 504 12.51 -8.79 -1.13
C ARG A 504 12.89 -9.94 -0.20
N ARG A 505 14.15 -10.01 0.25
CA ARG A 505 14.65 -10.96 1.26
C ARG A 505 14.16 -12.40 1.02
N PRO A 506 14.61 -13.07 -0.03
CA PRO A 506 14.23 -14.45 -0.21
C PRO A 506 14.81 -15.33 0.92
N PRO A 507 14.06 -16.35 1.38
CA PRO A 507 14.46 -17.18 2.51
C PRO A 507 15.70 -18.01 2.18
N ARG A 508 16.75 -17.86 3.00
CA ARG A 508 18.05 -18.50 2.76
C ARG A 508 17.96 -20.02 2.74
N GLU A 509 17.25 -20.56 3.71
CA GLU A 509 17.11 -22.00 3.90
C GLU A 509 16.43 -22.66 2.71
N LEU A 510 15.37 -22.05 2.18
CA LEU A 510 14.69 -22.56 1.00
C LEU A 510 15.60 -22.52 -0.24
N ILE A 511 16.43 -21.48 -0.39
CA ILE A 511 17.35 -21.40 -1.53
C ILE A 511 18.45 -22.46 -1.41
N ALA A 512 18.99 -22.66 -0.21
CA ALA A 512 19.97 -23.71 0.07
C ALA A 512 19.36 -25.10 -0.17
N GLU A 513 18.14 -25.33 0.31
CA GLU A 513 17.37 -26.55 0.10
C GLU A 513 17.08 -26.78 -1.39
N ALA A 514 16.63 -25.76 -2.11
CA ALA A 514 16.40 -25.81 -3.54
C ALA A 514 17.68 -26.19 -4.28
N ARG A 515 18.82 -25.61 -3.92
CA ARG A 515 20.11 -25.95 -4.50
C ARG A 515 20.46 -27.42 -4.32
N VAL A 516 20.35 -27.93 -3.09
CA VAL A 516 20.66 -29.34 -2.76
C VAL A 516 19.72 -30.28 -3.53
N ASN A 517 18.43 -30.02 -3.50
CA ASN A 517 17.42 -30.83 -4.18
C ASN A 517 17.60 -30.80 -5.70
N ILE A 518 17.83 -29.64 -6.31
CA ILE A 518 18.08 -29.53 -7.77
C ILE A 518 19.38 -30.25 -8.17
N CYS A 519 20.36 -30.32 -7.28
CA CYS A 519 21.57 -31.11 -7.50
C CYS A 519 21.36 -32.62 -7.37
N SER A 520 20.25 -33.08 -6.77
CA SER A 520 19.94 -34.51 -6.62
C SER A 520 19.44 -35.18 -7.89
N ASP A 521 19.42 -36.51 -7.87
CA ASP A 521 18.94 -37.36 -8.97
C ASP A 521 17.46 -37.13 -9.31
N LYS A 522 16.68 -36.61 -8.36
CA LYS A 522 15.25 -36.31 -8.51
C LYS A 522 14.96 -35.27 -9.60
N PHE A 523 15.93 -34.40 -9.91
CA PHE A 523 15.78 -33.28 -10.84
C PHE A 523 16.75 -33.37 -12.03
N VAL A 524 17.24 -34.57 -12.37
CA VAL A 524 18.19 -34.78 -13.49
C VAL A 524 17.65 -34.27 -14.82
N PHE A 525 16.34 -34.37 -15.04
CA PHE A 525 15.65 -33.92 -16.26
C PHE A 525 15.05 -32.52 -16.16
N ALA A 526 15.34 -31.76 -15.10
CA ALA A 526 14.87 -30.39 -14.99
C ALA A 526 15.48 -29.52 -16.10
N SER A 527 14.64 -28.84 -16.88
CA SER A 527 15.10 -27.88 -17.88
C SER A 527 15.88 -26.75 -17.20
N GLU A 528 16.97 -26.30 -17.86
CA GLU A 528 17.78 -25.17 -17.41
C GLU A 528 18.42 -25.32 -16.01
N ARG A 529 18.55 -26.57 -15.51
CA ARG A 529 19.19 -26.93 -14.23
C ARG A 529 20.51 -26.21 -13.97
N ALA A 530 21.40 -26.18 -14.96
CA ALA A 530 22.70 -25.54 -14.85
C ALA A 530 22.60 -24.01 -14.66
N ASN A 531 21.58 -23.38 -15.25
CA ASN A 531 21.36 -21.94 -15.10
C ASN A 531 20.81 -21.61 -13.70
N ILE A 532 19.87 -22.42 -13.19
CA ILE A 532 19.37 -22.27 -11.81
C ILE A 532 20.52 -22.35 -10.82
N ILE A 533 21.38 -23.37 -10.94
CA ILE A 533 22.51 -23.58 -10.04
C ILE A 533 23.48 -22.40 -10.12
N LYS A 534 23.78 -21.91 -11.34
CA LYS A 534 24.64 -20.72 -11.52
C LYS A 534 24.04 -19.46 -10.91
N GLU A 535 22.73 -19.23 -11.04
CA GLU A 535 22.07 -18.05 -10.48
C GLU A 535 22.05 -18.11 -8.94
N ILE A 536 21.71 -19.28 -8.37
CA ILE A 536 21.80 -19.53 -6.93
C ILE A 536 23.24 -19.37 -6.45
N ASP A 537 24.21 -19.99 -7.11
CA ASP A 537 25.63 -19.93 -6.75
C ASP A 537 26.17 -18.51 -6.87
N TYR A 538 25.79 -17.74 -7.89
CA TYR A 538 26.17 -16.32 -8.00
C TYR A 538 25.65 -15.52 -6.81
N LEU A 539 24.41 -15.74 -6.40
CA LEU A 539 23.81 -15.03 -5.28
C LEU A 539 24.33 -15.53 -3.91
N MET A 540 24.72 -16.79 -3.79
CA MET A 540 25.34 -17.34 -2.57
C MET A 540 26.85 -17.08 -2.47
N ASN A 541 27.57 -17.04 -3.59
CA ASN A 541 29.05 -16.91 -3.66
C ASN A 541 29.54 -15.49 -3.94
N ASN A 542 28.69 -14.53 -4.33
CA ASN A 542 29.03 -13.13 -4.10
C ASN A 542 29.34 -13.04 -2.60
N LYS A 543 30.61 -12.78 -2.27
CA LYS A 543 31.41 -13.08 -1.05
C LYS A 543 30.89 -12.56 0.30
N ASP A 544 29.60 -12.38 0.38
CA ASP A 544 28.84 -11.58 1.28
C ASP A 544 27.47 -12.26 1.25
N GLY A 545 27.23 -13.28 2.07
CA GLY A 545 25.92 -13.96 2.24
C GLY A 545 24.84 -13.03 2.82
N LYS A 546 24.74 -11.81 2.29
CA LYS A 546 24.09 -10.60 2.79
C LYS A 546 22.72 -10.38 2.16
N ALA A 547 22.21 -11.28 1.31
CA ALA A 547 20.95 -11.05 0.59
C ALA A 547 19.73 -11.83 1.07
N PHE A 548 19.93 -12.74 2.01
CA PHE A 548 18.92 -13.70 2.41
C PHE A 548 18.51 -13.46 3.86
N SER A 549 17.26 -13.77 4.18
CA SER A 549 16.83 -13.80 5.57
C SER A 549 16.94 -15.19 6.16
N ASP A 550 17.30 -15.25 7.45
CA ASP A 550 17.30 -16.49 8.24
C ASP A 550 15.89 -16.82 8.78
N SER A 551 14.88 -16.02 8.41
CA SER A 551 13.51 -16.16 8.89
C SER A 551 12.74 -17.21 8.07
N ALA A 552 13.11 -18.48 8.19
CA ALA A 552 12.24 -19.58 7.76
C ALA A 552 11.24 -19.99 8.86
N ASP A 553 11.59 -19.79 10.13
CA ASP A 553 10.87 -20.34 11.28
C ASP A 553 9.75 -19.46 11.87
N SER A 554 9.46 -18.29 11.28
CA SER A 554 8.50 -17.35 11.89
C SER A 554 7.10 -17.31 11.27
N VAL A 555 6.62 -18.41 10.67
CA VAL A 555 5.23 -18.46 10.17
C VAL A 555 4.60 -19.86 10.37
N ASP A 556 4.45 -20.27 11.62
CA ASP A 556 3.62 -21.44 11.98
C ASP A 556 2.12 -21.09 12.07
N HIS A 557 1.78 -19.79 12.11
CA HIS A 557 0.41 -19.29 12.27
C HIS A 557 -0.26 -18.90 10.94
N ASP A 558 -0.17 -19.76 9.91
CA ASP A 558 -0.93 -19.58 8.68
C ASP A 558 -2.36 -20.13 8.84
N ARG A 559 -3.20 -19.36 9.55
CA ARG A 559 -4.64 -19.60 9.68
C ARG A 559 -5.46 -18.96 8.58
N LEU A 560 -6.66 -19.49 8.40
CA LEU A 560 -7.68 -18.90 7.55
C LEU A 560 -8.27 -17.61 8.19
N ILE A 561 -8.20 -17.47 9.52
CA ILE A 561 -8.78 -16.38 10.29
C ILE A 561 -7.73 -15.83 11.26
N ASP A 562 -7.52 -14.51 11.25
CA ASP A 562 -6.77 -13.77 12.28
C ASP A 562 -7.69 -12.71 12.89
N ALA A 563 -7.41 -12.31 14.14
CA ALA A 563 -8.04 -11.18 14.80
C ALA A 563 -7.83 -9.83 14.07
N ASP A 564 -6.82 -9.73 13.20
CA ASP A 564 -6.43 -8.49 12.49
C ASP A 564 -7.18 -8.27 11.17
N LEU A 565 -8.14 -9.13 10.82
CA LEU A 565 -9.13 -8.77 9.81
C LEU A 565 -10.01 -7.69 10.44
N ASN A 566 -9.85 -6.44 10.02
CA ASN A 566 -10.80 -5.38 10.33
C ASN A 566 -12.22 -5.88 9.99
N PHE A 567 -12.97 -6.27 11.03
CA PHE A 567 -14.37 -6.69 11.00
C PHE A 567 -15.30 -5.48 11.12
#